data_AF-A0A6A7K254-F1
#
_entry.id   AF-A0A6A7K254-F1
#
_cell.length_a   1.000
_cell.length_b   1.000
_cell.length_c   1.000
_cell.angle_alpha   90.00
_cell.angle_beta   90.00
_cell.angle_gamma   90.00
#
_symmetry.space_group_name_H-M   'P 1'
#
loop_
_entity.id
_entity.type
_entity.pdbx_description
1 polymer ?
#
loop_
_entity_poly.entity_id
_entity_poly.type
_entity_poly.pdbx_seq_one_letter_code
_entity_poly.pdbx_strand_id
1 'polypeptide(L)'
;MSSLNNCIKFALGIKDKNIVFKSFFYKMVQMKKHKIHEAELIQPACPCCGSLDLLHNGHLIANIHYLTANASHPVIIRLAKQRVKCRDCNRWSMA
;
A
#
# COMPACT_ATOMS: atom_id res chain seq x y z
N MET A 1 10.59 -2.57 12.02
CA MET A 1 10.42 -2.50 10.55
C MET A 1 11.20 -3.65 9.92
N SER A 2 10.62 -4.41 8.99
CA SER A 2 11.28 -5.57 8.38
C SER A 2 12.34 -5.16 7.35
N SER A 3 13.40 -5.97 7.20
CA SER A 3 14.42 -5.79 6.14
C SER A 3 13.79 -5.73 4.75
N LEU A 4 12.78 -6.57 4.51
CA LEU A 4 12.01 -6.64 3.25
C LEU A 4 11.39 -5.30 2.86
N ASN A 5 10.73 -4.61 3.79
CA ASN A 5 10.09 -3.32 3.51
C ASN A 5 11.12 -2.27 3.07
N ASN A 6 12.27 -2.23 3.73
CA ASN A 6 13.32 -1.27 3.41
C ASN A 6 13.96 -1.59 2.06
N CYS A 7 14.24 -2.87 1.76
CA CYS A 7 14.79 -3.28 0.47
C CYS A 7 13.87 -2.95 -0.70
N ILE A 8 12.56 -3.21 -0.57
CA ILE A 8 11.58 -2.89 -1.63
C ILE A 8 11.46 -1.38 -1.81
N LYS A 9 11.30 -0.61 -0.73
CA LYS A 9 11.23 0.85 -0.84
C LYS A 9 12.46 1.45 -1.52
N PHE A 10 13.64 0.97 -1.14
CA PHE A 10 14.90 1.38 -1.76
C PHE A 10 14.92 1.06 -3.25
N ALA A 11 14.65 -0.20 -3.62
CA ALA A 11 14.66 -0.65 -5.02
C ALA A 11 13.65 0.09 -5.92
N LEU A 12 12.51 0.49 -5.35
CA LEU A 12 11.43 1.18 -6.07
C LEU A 12 11.49 2.71 -5.95
N GLY A 13 12.47 3.28 -5.23
CA GLY A 13 12.56 4.72 -4.98
C GLY A 13 11.39 5.31 -4.17
N ILE A 14 10.68 4.48 -3.40
CA ILE A 14 9.50 4.91 -2.62
C ILE A 14 9.97 5.63 -1.34
N LYS A 15 9.66 6.92 -1.24
CA LYS A 15 10.02 7.77 -0.09
C LYS A 15 8.94 7.88 0.98
N ASP A 16 7.70 7.49 0.66
CA ASP A 16 6.59 7.60 1.59
C ASP A 16 6.80 6.67 2.79
N LYS A 17 6.79 7.25 3.99
CA LYS A 17 6.97 6.52 5.25
C LYS A 17 5.73 5.71 5.62
N ASN A 18 4.55 6.14 5.17
CA ASN A 18 3.26 5.56 5.54
C ASN A 18 2.90 4.31 4.72
N ILE A 19 3.57 4.06 3.60
CA ILE A 19 3.46 2.80 2.86
C ILE A 19 4.30 1.74 3.58
N VAL A 20 3.73 0.59 3.93
CA VAL A 20 4.44 -0.51 4.59
C VAL A 20 4.25 -1.79 3.78
N PHE A 21 5.32 -2.33 3.22
CA PHE A 21 5.32 -3.64 2.57
C PHE A 21 5.36 -4.75 3.61
N LYS A 22 4.37 -5.65 3.55
CA LYS A 22 4.21 -6.73 4.53
C LYS A 22 4.77 -8.06 4.02
N SER A 23 4.48 -8.37 2.77
CA SER A 23 4.71 -9.70 2.18
C SER A 23 4.82 -9.59 0.65
N PHE A 24 5.18 -10.70 0.02
CA PHE A 24 5.00 -10.89 -1.40
C PHE A 24 4.64 -12.34 -1.70
N PHE A 25 3.97 -12.58 -2.82
CA PHE A 25 3.64 -13.92 -3.30
C PHE A 25 3.57 -13.93 -4.83
N TYR A 26 3.52 -15.12 -5.42
CA TYR A 26 3.32 -15.26 -6.86
C TYR A 26 1.87 -15.63 -7.17
N LYS A 27 1.31 -15.03 -8.22
CA LYS A 27 -0.05 -15.34 -8.69
C LYS A 27 -0.09 -15.39 -10.21
N MET A 28 -0.86 -16.32 -10.76
CA MET A 28 -1.20 -16.31 -12.18
C MET A 28 -2.24 -15.22 -12.45
N VAL A 29 -1.92 -14.29 -13.34
CA VAL A 29 -2.83 -13.25 -13.84
C VAL A 29 -2.69 -13.25 -15.36
N GLN A 30 -3.80 -13.40 -16.08
CA GLN A 30 -3.82 -13.48 -17.55
C GLN A 30 -2.78 -14.49 -18.11
N MET A 31 -2.76 -15.71 -17.56
CA MET A 31 -1.84 -16.79 -17.95
C MET A 31 -0.34 -16.48 -17.78
N LYS A 32 0.03 -15.38 -17.11
CA LYS A 32 1.42 -15.06 -16.75
C LYS A 32 1.63 -15.06 -15.25
N LYS A 33 2.78 -15.57 -14.80
CA LYS A 33 3.17 -15.56 -13.39
C LYS A 33 3.62 -14.15 -13.00
N HIS A 34 2.87 -13.52 -12.11
CA HIS A 34 3.16 -12.20 -11.56
C HIS A 34 3.71 -12.32 -10.15
N LYS A 35 4.68 -11.48 -9.81
CA LYS A 35 5.11 -11.28 -8.42
C LYS A 35 4.28 -10.14 -7.83
N ILE A 36 3.53 -10.43 -6.78
CA ILE A 36 2.66 -9.46 -6.10
C ILE A 36 3.32 -9.07 -4.79
N HIS A 37 3.63 -7.78 -4.63
CA HIS A 37 4.06 -7.19 -3.36
C HIS A 37 2.84 -6.62 -2.65
N GLU A 38 2.58 -7.07 -1.42
CA GLU A 38 1.49 -6.54 -0.61
C GLU A 38 2.01 -5.41 0.28
N ALA A 39 1.35 -4.26 0.16
CA ALA A 39 1.64 -3.09 0.95
C ALA A 39 0.36 -2.52 1.54
N GLU A 40 0.47 -1.89 2.70
CA GLU A 40 -0.59 -1.09 3.30
C GLU A 40 -0.16 0.37 3.33
N LEU A 41 -1.05 1.28 2.91
CA LEU A 41 -0.87 2.71 3.11
C LEU A 41 -1.64 3.12 4.36
N ILE A 42 -0.89 3.43 5.41
CA ILE A 42 -1.40 3.78 6.72
C ILE A 42 -1.79 5.25 6.72
N GLN A 43 -2.95 5.57 7.28
CA GLN A 43 -3.34 6.95 7.50
C GLN A 43 -3.08 7.31 8.97
N PRO A 44 -2.00 8.04 9.29
CA PRO A 44 -1.60 8.27 10.68
C PRO A 44 -2.49 9.29 11.40
N ALA A 45 -3.14 10.18 10.64
CA ALA A 45 -3.97 11.26 11.17
C ALA A 45 -5.07 11.64 10.18
N CYS A 46 -6.06 12.38 10.64
CA CYS A 46 -7.06 12.97 9.77
C CYS A 46 -6.42 14.05 8.89
N PRO A 47 -6.50 13.96 7.55
CA PRO A 47 -5.93 14.96 6.65
C PRO A 47 -6.64 16.31 6.74
N CYS A 48 -7.83 16.37 7.35
CA CYS A 48 -8.60 17.60 7.48
C CYS A 48 -8.32 18.37 8.77
N CYS A 49 -8.16 17.70 9.91
CA CYS A 49 -8.00 18.36 11.21
C CYS A 49 -6.76 17.90 12.01
N GLY A 50 -5.97 16.96 11.51
CA GLY A 50 -4.79 16.43 12.19
C GLY A 50 -5.07 15.48 13.37
N SER A 51 -6.33 15.22 13.69
CA SER A 51 -6.72 14.28 14.76
C SER A 51 -6.18 12.88 14.53
N LEU A 52 -5.77 12.23 15.62
CA LEU A 52 -5.38 10.81 15.66
C LEU A 52 -6.54 9.88 15.96
N ASP A 53 -7.72 10.40 16.36
CA ASP A 53 -8.90 9.60 16.68
C ASP A 53 -9.62 9.17 15.39
N LEU A 54 -9.12 8.08 14.83
CA LEU A 54 -9.54 7.50 13.56
C LEU A 54 -10.26 6.15 13.77
N LEU A 55 -11.47 6.06 13.24
CA LEU A 55 -12.22 4.81 13.08
C LEU A 55 -11.80 4.14 11.77
N HIS A 56 -11.06 3.04 11.86
CA HIS A 56 -10.67 2.25 10.68
C HIS A 56 -11.87 1.43 10.16
N ASN A 57 -12.16 1.57 8.86
CA ASN A 57 -13.27 0.92 8.16
C ASN A 57 -12.76 0.10 6.96
N GLY A 58 -11.80 -0.78 7.24
CA GLY A 58 -11.16 -1.65 6.25
C GLY A 58 -10.27 -0.90 5.25
N HIS A 59 -10.12 -1.48 4.06
CA HIS A 59 -9.20 -1.00 3.03
C HIS A 59 -9.83 -0.97 1.64
N LEU A 60 -9.43 0.01 0.83
CA LEU A 60 -9.59 -0.05 -0.62
C LEU A 60 -8.33 -0.65 -1.24
N ILE A 61 -8.47 -1.69 -2.06
CA ILE A 61 -7.33 -2.33 -2.72
C ILE A 61 -7.08 -1.68 -4.09
N ALA A 62 -5.87 -1.18 -4.30
CA ALA A 62 -5.37 -0.73 -5.59
C ALA A 62 -4.25 -1.66 -6.08
N ASN A 63 -4.33 -2.11 -7.34
CA ASN A 63 -3.26 -2.89 -7.96
C ASN A 63 -2.49 -1.99 -8.92
N ILE A 64 -1.23 -1.74 -8.63
CA ILE A 64 -0.36 -0.86 -9.41
C ILE A 64 0.62 -1.75 -10.17
N HIS A 65 0.58 -1.70 -11.50
CA HIS A 65 1.56 -2.39 -12.34
C HIS A 65 2.90 -1.66 -12.24
N TYR A 66 3.93 -2.37 -11.81
CA TYR A 66 5.27 -1.84 -11.73
C TYR A 66 6.06 -2.26 -12.97
N LEU A 67 6.57 -1.28 -13.71
CA LEU A 67 7.40 -1.52 -14.89
C LEU A 67 8.77 -2.03 -14.44
N THR A 68 9.02 -3.31 -14.66
CA THR A 68 10.32 -3.93 -14.43
C THR A 68 11.14 -3.95 -15.72
N ALA A 69 12.46 -3.89 -15.59
CA ALA A 69 13.37 -4.11 -16.72
C ALA A 69 13.20 -5.52 -17.34
N ASN A 70 12.70 -6.49 -16.56
CA ASN A 70 12.41 -7.84 -17.02
C ASN A 70 10.89 -8.03 -17.25
N ALA A 71 10.46 -7.80 -18.49
CA ALA A 71 9.05 -7.91 -18.90
C ALA A 71 8.47 -9.34 -18.77
N SER A 72 9.32 -10.37 -18.67
CA SER A 72 8.90 -11.77 -18.46
C SER A 72 8.45 -12.05 -17.03
N HIS A 73 8.82 -11.17 -16.08
CA HIS A 73 8.45 -11.29 -14.66
C HIS A 73 7.73 -10.01 -14.21
N PRO A 74 6.46 -9.84 -14.62
CA PRO A 74 5.70 -8.66 -14.27
C PRO A 74 5.48 -8.58 -12.75
N VAL A 75 5.57 -7.36 -12.22
CA VAL A 75 5.41 -7.06 -10.80
C VAL A 75 4.16 -6.20 -10.60
N ILE A 76 3.36 -6.57 -9.59
CA ILE A 76 2.21 -5.79 -9.16
C ILE A 76 2.43 -5.39 -7.70
N ILE A 77 2.23 -4.12 -7.38
CA ILE A 77 2.11 -3.64 -6.01
C ILE A 77 0.63 -3.62 -5.68
N ARG A 78 0.20 -4.51 -4.79
CA ARG A 78 -1.14 -4.50 -4.22
C ARG A 78 -1.11 -3.60 -2.98
N LEU A 79 -1.64 -2.39 -3.13
CA LEU A 79 -1.70 -1.39 -2.08
C LEU A 79 -3.07 -1.38 -1.43
N ALA A 80 -3.13 -1.74 -0.15
CA ALA A 80 -4.30 -1.62 0.71
C ALA A 80 -4.33 -0.21 1.32
N LYS A 81 -5.20 0.66 0.80
CA LYS A 81 -5.41 2.03 1.28
C LYS A 81 -6.39 2.03 2.45
N GLN A 82 -5.96 2.47 3.63
CA GLN A 82 -6.84 2.54 4.79
C GLN A 82 -8.02 3.47 4.53
N ARG A 83 -9.22 3.04 4.88
CA ARG A 83 -10.43 3.87 4.92
C ARG A 83 -10.69 4.23 6.37
N VAL A 84 -10.81 5.51 6.69
CA VAL A 84 -11.02 5.96 8.06
C VAL A 84 -12.08 7.03 8.17
N LYS A 85 -12.80 7.06 9.29
CA LYS A 85 -13.63 8.19 9.72
C LYS A 85 -12.96 8.86 10.92
N CYS A 86 -12.69 10.15 10.83
CA CYS A 86 -12.22 10.91 11.98
C CYS A 86 -13.38 11.15 12.95
N ARG A 87 -13.19 10.89 14.24
CA ARG A 87 -14.23 11.12 15.25
C ARG A 87 -14.41 12.61 15.56
N ASP A 88 -13.32 13.38 15.56
CA ASP A 88 -13.36 14.80 15.92
C ASP A 88 -14.06 15.67 14.86
N CYS A 89 -13.73 15.48 13.58
CA CYS A 89 -14.34 16.28 12.50
C CYS A 89 -15.41 15.54 11.70
N ASN A 90 -15.71 14.28 12.06
CA ASN A 90 -16.68 13.41 11.39
C ASN A 90 -16.46 13.17 9.87
N ARG A 91 -15.31 13.58 9.32
CA ARG A 91 -15.00 13.38 7.90
C ARG A 91 -14.46 11.99 7.61
N TRP A 92 -14.89 11.47 6.47
CA TRP A 92 -14.30 10.28 5.88
C TRP A 92 -13.05 10.65 5.10
N SER A 93 -12.05 9.80 5.17
CA SER A 93 -10.82 9.93 4.40
C SER A 93 -10.30 8.56 4.02
N MET A 94 -9.47 8.57 2.98
CA MET A 94 -8.77 7.41 2.48
C MET A 94 -7.32 7.81 2.28
N ALA A 95 -6.43 6.89 2.62
CA ALA A 95 -5.00 7.05 2.39
C ALA A 95 -4.67 7.00 0.88
#